data_AF-Q2SFN3-F1
#
_entry.id   AF-Q2SFN3-F1
#
_cell.length_a   1.000
_cell.length_b   1.000
_cell.length_c   1.000
_cell.angle_alpha   90.00
_cell.angle_beta   90.00
_cell.angle_gamma   90.00
#
_symmetry.space_group_name_H-M   'P 1'
#
loop_
_entity.id
_entity.type
_entity.pdbx_description
1 polymer ?
#
loop_
_entity_poly.entity_id
_entity_poly.type
_entity_poly.pdbx_seq_one_letter_code
_entity_poly.pdbx_strand_id
1 'polypeptide(L)'
;MSNERPKPGTKEFEEWVRQETQSVVDDMFKHGPADFDESGVIFGGEKSLNSSDAEAFPDEIEEYRPEERKPPLVHNSDKSRKKT
;
A
#
# COMPACT_ATOMS: atom_id res chain seq x y z
N MET A 1 25.69 8.70 -28.16
CA MET A 1 25.83 9.45 -26.90
C MET A 1 26.62 8.56 -25.96
N SER A 2 27.73 9.04 -25.38
CA SER A 2 28.42 8.31 -24.31
C SER A 2 27.43 8.04 -23.17
N ASN A 3 27.34 6.79 -22.70
CA ASN A 3 26.43 6.37 -21.62
C ASN A 3 26.84 6.90 -20.23
N GLU A 4 27.68 7.93 -20.19
CA GLU A 4 28.27 8.41 -18.94
C GLU A 4 27.42 9.55 -18.39
N ARG A 5 26.98 9.39 -17.14
CA ARG A 5 26.11 10.35 -16.47
C ARG A 5 26.85 11.70 -16.32
N PRO A 6 26.28 12.82 -16.79
CA PRO A 6 26.90 14.14 -16.64
C PRO A 6 27.07 14.55 -15.17
N LYS A 7 27.90 15.57 -14.92
CA LYS A 7 28.13 16.07 -13.56
C LYS A 7 26.86 16.79 -13.02
N PRO A 8 26.41 16.50 -11.79
CA PRO A 8 25.27 17.21 -11.19
C PRO A 8 25.48 18.72 -11.15
N GLY A 9 24.41 19.48 -11.41
CA GLY A 9 24.41 20.95 -11.40
C GLY A 9 24.83 21.63 -12.70
N THR A 10 25.04 20.87 -13.78
CA THR A 10 25.24 21.41 -15.14
C THR A 10 23.95 21.35 -15.95
N LYS A 11 23.83 22.18 -16.99
CA LYS A 11 22.69 22.13 -17.93
C LYS A 11 22.58 20.78 -18.65
N GLU A 12 23.72 20.17 -18.98
CA GLU A 12 23.77 18.84 -19.61
C GLU A 12 23.18 17.76 -18.71
N PHE A 13 23.36 17.87 -17.38
CA PHE A 13 22.74 16.96 -16.43
C PHE A 13 21.22 17.13 -16.37
N GLU A 14 20.72 18.37 -16.40
CA GLU A 14 19.27 18.64 -16.42
C GLU A 14 18.61 18.07 -17.68
N GLU A 15 19.25 18.24 -18.85
CA GLU A 15 18.79 17.67 -20.10
C GLU A 15 18.85 16.14 -20.10
N TRP A 16 19.93 15.56 -19.56
CA TRP A 16 20.05 14.11 -19.39
C TRP A 16 18.95 13.54 -18.48
N VAL A 17 18.70 14.16 -17.32
CA VAL A 17 17.61 13.76 -16.41
C VAL A 17 16.26 13.83 -17.10
N ARG A 18 16.01 14.89 -17.88
CA ARG A 18 14.76 15.05 -18.61
C ARG A 18 14.55 13.93 -19.64
N GLN A 19 15.59 13.59 -20.39
CA GLN A 19 15.53 12.49 -21.37
C GLN A 19 15.33 11.13 -20.69
N GLU A 20 16.06 10.86 -19.62
CA GLU A 20 15.96 9.61 -18.87
C GLU A 20 14.56 9.46 -18.25
N THR A 21 14.04 10.52 -17.64
CA THR A 21 12.70 10.53 -17.04
C THR A 21 11.63 10.28 -18.10
N GLN A 22 11.75 10.90 -19.27
CA GLN A 22 10.81 10.67 -20.37
C GLN A 22 10.85 9.21 -20.83
N SER A 23 12.04 8.63 -20.99
CA SER A 23 12.20 7.22 -21.38
C SER A 23 11.56 6.27 -20.36
N VAL A 24 11.73 6.53 -19.06
CA VAL A 24 11.13 5.72 -18.00
C VAL A 24 9.61 5.83 -18.01
N VAL A 25 9.07 7.05 -18.14
CA VAL A 25 7.61 7.27 -18.22
C VAL A 25 7.03 6.55 -19.43
N ASP A 26 7.63 6.72 -20.61
CA ASP A 26 7.17 6.08 -21.83
C ASP A 26 7.19 4.54 -21.69
N ASP A 27 8.20 3.98 -21.01
CA ASP A 27 8.27 2.54 -20.74
C ASP A 27 7.20 2.07 -19.75
N MET A 28 6.95 2.85 -18.70
CA MET A 28 5.95 2.56 -17.67
C MET A 28 4.52 2.51 -18.24
N PHE A 29 4.24 3.32 -19.27
CA PHE A 29 2.92 3.39 -19.92
C PHE A 29 2.83 2.66 -21.27
N LYS A 30 3.92 2.04 -21.74
CA LYS A 30 3.90 1.19 -22.96
C LYS A 30 3.07 -0.05 -22.78
N HIS A 31 3.13 -0.63 -21.58
CA HIS A 31 2.30 -1.74 -21.20
C HIS A 31 0.99 -1.14 -20.68
N GLY A 32 -0.15 -1.70 -21.12
CA GLY A 32 -1.47 -1.26 -20.68
C GLY A 32 -1.63 -1.33 -19.16
N PRO A 33 -2.81 -1.01 -18.61
CA PRO A 33 -3.06 -1.20 -17.18
C PRO A 33 -2.57 -2.59 -16.78
N ALA A 34 -1.70 -2.66 -15.78
CA ALA A 34 -1.23 -3.94 -15.29
C ALA A 34 -2.44 -4.75 -14.85
N ASP A 35 -2.53 -6.01 -15.32
CA ASP A 35 -3.54 -6.97 -14.88
C ASP A 35 -3.22 -7.36 -13.44
N PHE A 36 -3.50 -6.44 -12.51
CA PHE A 36 -3.52 -6.76 -11.10
C PHE A 36 -4.76 -7.60 -10.86
N ASP A 37 -4.55 -8.79 -10.29
CA ASP A 37 -5.64 -9.60 -9.78
C ASP A 37 -6.23 -8.91 -8.54
N GLU A 38 -7.26 -8.08 -8.76
CA GLU A 38 -8.00 -7.39 -7.70
C GLU A 38 -8.72 -8.37 -6.75
N SER A 39 -8.80 -9.66 -7.10
CA SER A 39 -9.42 -10.67 -6.24
C SER A 39 -8.45 -11.27 -5.21
N GLY A 40 -7.16 -10.93 -5.29
CA GLY A 40 -6.11 -11.42 -4.41
C GLY A 40 -5.71 -10.42 -3.30
N VAL A 41 -5.06 -10.95 -2.25
CA VAL A 41 -4.50 -10.11 -1.20
C VAL A 41 -3.32 -9.31 -1.77
N ILE A 42 -3.52 -7.99 -1.89
CA ILE A 42 -2.56 -7.05 -2.49
C ILE A 42 -1.27 -6.94 -1.67
N PHE A 43 -1.33 -7.20 -0.35
CA PHE A 43 -0.18 -7.31 0.54
C PHE A 43 -0.56 -8.06 1.83
N GLY A 44 0.33 -8.91 2.35
CA GLY A 44 0.04 -9.82 3.46
C GLY A 44 -0.57 -11.16 3.00
N GLY A 45 -0.62 -12.15 3.89
CA GLY A 45 -1.28 -13.43 3.60
C GLY A 45 -2.78 -13.37 3.89
N GLU A 46 -3.60 -14.15 3.20
CA GLU A 46 -5.05 -14.27 3.50
C GLU A 46 -5.31 -14.64 4.96
N LYS A 47 -4.40 -15.44 5.55
CA LYS A 47 -4.41 -15.77 6.98
C LYS A 47 -4.23 -14.56 7.89
N SER A 48 -3.47 -13.56 7.44
CA SER A 48 -3.21 -12.31 8.18
C SER A 48 -4.42 -11.38 8.20
N LEU A 49 -5.33 -11.48 7.24
CA LEU A 49 -6.52 -10.62 7.20
C LEU A 49 -7.48 -10.89 8.37
N ASN A 50 -7.46 -12.12 8.89
CA ASN A 50 -8.36 -12.55 9.97
C ASN A 50 -7.64 -12.77 11.30
N SER A 51 -6.31 -12.68 11.34
CA SER A 51 -5.54 -12.79 12.59
C SER A 51 -5.49 -11.44 13.29
N SER A 52 -5.61 -11.44 14.62
CA SER A 52 -5.36 -10.23 15.42
C SER A 52 -3.86 -9.98 15.61
N ASP A 53 -3.46 -8.74 15.87
CA ASP A 53 -2.06 -8.38 16.16
C ASP A 53 -1.47 -9.23 17.30
N ALA A 54 -2.29 -9.62 18.29
CA ALA A 54 -1.89 -10.49 19.40
C ALA A 54 -1.54 -11.93 18.97
N GLU A 55 -2.12 -12.44 17.88
CA GLU A 55 -1.76 -13.75 17.31
C GLU A 55 -0.51 -13.65 16.42
N ALA A 56 -0.33 -12.50 15.76
CA ALA A 56 0.83 -12.24 14.91
C ALA A 56 2.11 -11.99 15.73
N PHE A 57 1.97 -11.40 16.93
CA PHE A 57 3.06 -11.03 17.82
C PHE A 57 2.83 -11.55 19.25
N PRO A 58 2.95 -12.87 19.48
CA PRO A 58 2.64 -13.48 20.78
C PRO A 58 3.60 -13.08 21.91
N ASP A 59 4.80 -12.60 21.56
CA ASP A 59 5.83 -12.16 22.50
C ASP A 59 5.75 -10.64 22.79
N GLU A 60 4.89 -9.90 22.09
CA GLU A 60 4.64 -8.50 22.42
C GLU A 60 3.78 -8.43 23.69
N ILE A 61 4.29 -7.72 24.69
CA ILE A 61 3.54 -7.40 25.88
C ILE A 61 2.43 -6.43 25.44
N GLU A 62 1.16 -6.81 25.63
CA GLU A 62 0.02 -5.96 25.32
C GLU A 62 0.24 -4.58 25.97
N GLU A 63 0.47 -3.55 25.14
CA GLU A 63 0.75 -2.18 25.64
C GLU A 63 -0.39 -1.63 26.50
N TYR A 64 -1.61 -2.13 26.28
CA TYR A 64 -2.82 -1.77 27.02
C TYR A 64 -3.39 -2.98 27.75
N ARG A 65 -3.67 -2.79 29.04
CA ARG A 65 -4.41 -3.77 29.83
C ARG A 65 -5.85 -3.91 29.31
N PRO A 66 -6.51 -5.05 29.51
CA PRO A 66 -7.90 -5.25 29.08
C PRO A 66 -8.85 -4.13 29.52
N GLU A 67 -8.62 -3.54 30.69
CA GLU A 67 -9.42 -2.45 31.25
C GLU A 67 -9.19 -1.10 30.56
N GLU A 68 -8.08 -0.94 29.85
CA GLU A 68 -7.70 0.29 29.13
C GLU A 68 -8.19 0.27 27.68
N ARG A 69 -8.72 -0.86 27.21
CA ARG A 69 -9.23 -1.03 25.84
C ARG A 69 -10.54 -0.26 25.66
N LYS A 70 -10.60 0.55 24.60
CA LYS A 70 -11.85 1.19 24.19
C LYS A 70 -12.87 0.12 23.79
N PRO A 71 -14.14 0.24 24.19
CA PRO A 71 -15.17 -0.72 23.79
C PRO A 71 -15.32 -0.74 22.27
N PRO A 72 -15.47 -1.92 21.65
CA PRO A 72 -15.67 -2.02 20.21
C PRO A 72 -16.94 -1.28 19.81
N LEU A 73 -16.84 -0.40 18.80
CA LEU A 73 -18.00 0.30 18.25
C LEU A 73 -18.76 -0.66 17.33
N VAL A 74 -19.65 -1.48 17.91
CA VAL A 74 -20.53 -2.35 17.13
C VAL A 74 -21.68 -1.51 16.57
N HIS A 75 -21.67 -1.20 15.28
CA HIS A 75 -22.85 -0.67 14.60
C HIS A 75 -23.90 -1.78 14.46
N ASN A 76 -24.92 -1.73 15.31
CA ASN A 76 -26.12 -2.56 15.16
C ASN A 76 -26.99 -2.02 14.00
N SER A 77 -26.57 -2.24 12.76
CA SER A 77 -27.41 -1.95 11.60
C SER A 77 -28.38 -3.10 11.35
N ASP A 78 -29.34 -3.34 12.26
CA ASP A 78 -30.57 -4.10 11.93
C ASP A 78 -31.59 -4.13 13.08
N LYS A 79 -32.35 -3.05 13.27
CA LYS A 79 -33.65 -3.10 14.00
C LYS A 79 -34.74 -2.17 13.44
N SER A 80 -34.74 -1.89 12.12
CA SER A 80 -35.89 -1.22 11.48
C SER A 80 -36.32 -1.88 10.18
N ARG A 81 -36.55 -3.20 10.22
CA ARG A 81 -37.55 -3.85 9.35
C ARG A 81 -38.67 -4.39 10.23
N LYS A 82 -39.51 -3.50 10.76
CA LYS A 82 -40.83 -3.88 11.27
C LYS A 82 -41.85 -3.57 10.18
N LYS A 83 -42.44 -4.66 9.68
CA LYS A 83 -43.60 -4.70 8.80
C LYS A 83 -44.69 -3.74 9.25
N THR A 84 -45.22 -2.95 8.33
CA THR A 84 -46.66 -2.69 8.12
C THR A 84 -46.87 -2.38 6.65
#